data_AF-A0A3D9H5E4-F1
#
_entry.id   AF-A0A3D9H5E4-F1
#
_cell.length_a   1.000
_cell.length_b   1.000
_cell.length_c   1.000
_cell.angle_alpha   90.00
_cell.angle_beta   90.00
_cell.angle_gamma   90.00
#
_symmetry.space_group_name_H-M   'P 1'
#
loop_
_entity.id
_entity.type
_entity.pdbx_description
1 polymer ?
#
loop_
_entity_poly.entity_id
_entity_poly.type
_entity_poly.pdbx_seq_one_letter_code
_entity_poly.pdbx_strand_id
1 'polypeptide(L)'
;MKKLKLLQYLILIVSSLLLTNCTNDYIAIPGEDGINGEDGIDGVDGVDGADTSAEACINCHSSSHRSPIWTAYDMSAHGVGSSWARGTSSSCAQCHNNEGYIDYLSGKFYEIDEDTGDFASHPVTGEPIPSANPNGYAVSNPISCTGCHSDHRSFDFENDGNDYALRNIDPVKLVLDPSTALDLKNDADPLGLSNACITCHQPRPSYPIPAGTDNYEITSSRFGPHHGPQSTMLQGIMGAPIAGSTGYPGVASATHRTGASCTTCHMGPSDDNLVGGHTWKPTLNTCTECHTNMTAIPDEIAGFSEDMETLKNLLLALNPSPLLENDRTVPGTYSADVAKATWNYRTALEDQSKGIHNPAYTRALLKNSIEALQNL
;
A
#
# COMPACT_ATOMS: atom_id res chain seq x y z
N MET A 1 -35.60 44.98 17.70
CA MET A 1 -34.28 44.30 17.69
C MET A 1 -34.22 42.99 18.48
N LYS A 2 -34.80 42.87 19.69
CA LYS A 2 -34.76 41.59 20.46
C LYS A 2 -35.58 40.43 19.85
N LYS A 3 -36.70 40.71 19.18
CA LYS A 3 -37.55 39.67 18.56
C LYS A 3 -36.96 39.02 17.29
N LEU A 4 -36.15 39.76 16.50
CA LEU A 4 -35.46 39.20 15.33
C LEU A 4 -34.33 38.24 15.73
N LYS A 5 -33.61 38.55 16.82
CA LYS A 5 -32.56 37.66 17.34
C LYS A 5 -33.14 36.33 17.84
N LEU A 6 -34.30 36.37 18.52
CA LEU A 6 -34.99 35.16 18.95
C LEU A 6 -35.43 34.30 17.76
N LEU A 7 -35.91 34.91 16.68
CA LEU A 7 -36.28 34.20 15.45
C LEU A 7 -35.07 33.55 14.76
N GLN A 8 -33.92 34.23 14.73
CA GLN A 8 -32.67 33.67 14.19
C GLN A 8 -32.15 32.48 15.00
N TYR A 9 -32.22 32.54 16.33
CA TYR A 9 -31.84 31.40 17.18
C TYR A 9 -32.81 30.23 17.03
N LEU A 10 -34.11 30.50 16.89
CA LEU A 10 -35.10 29.45 16.60
C LEU A 10 -34.87 28.80 15.25
N ILE A 11 -34.54 29.57 14.21
CA ILE A 11 -34.20 29.01 12.89
C ILE A 11 -32.94 28.16 12.97
N LEU A 12 -31.87 28.60 13.66
CA LEU A 12 -30.66 27.80 13.86
C LEU A 12 -30.91 26.49 14.62
N ILE A 13 -31.75 26.51 15.65
CA ILE A 13 -32.11 25.32 16.44
C ILE A 13 -33.01 24.36 15.62
N VAL A 14 -33.95 24.90 14.86
CA VAL A 14 -34.81 24.09 13.97
C VAL A 14 -33.99 23.52 12.82
N SER A 15 -33.05 24.27 12.25
CA SER A 15 -32.14 23.81 11.21
C SER A 15 -31.14 22.78 11.72
N SER A 16 -30.68 22.86 12.98
CA SER A 16 -29.84 21.81 13.57
C SER A 16 -30.63 20.54 13.90
N LEU A 17 -31.92 20.64 14.24
CA LEU A 17 -32.83 19.49 14.39
C LEU A 17 -33.22 18.83 13.05
N LEU A 18 -33.10 19.54 11.93
CA LEU A 18 -33.29 18.96 10.59
C LEU A 18 -32.09 18.11 10.14
N LEU A 19 -30.92 18.28 10.77
CA LEU A 19 -29.69 17.52 10.48
C LEU A 19 -29.50 16.30 11.40
N THR A 20 -30.28 16.16 12.48
CA THR A 20 -30.16 15.04 13.44
C THR A 20 -30.75 13.71 12.96
N ASN A 21 -31.26 13.63 11.72
CA ASN A 21 -31.80 12.39 11.14
C ASN A 21 -30.93 11.76 10.05
N CYS A 22 -29.69 12.21 9.86
CA CYS A 22 -28.79 11.63 8.85
C CYS A 22 -27.98 10.40 9.35
N THR A 23 -28.33 9.81 10.50
CA THR A 23 -27.67 8.60 11.06
C THR A 23 -28.62 7.43 11.31
N ASN A 24 -29.89 7.55 10.90
CA ASN A 24 -30.87 6.49 11.11
C ASN A 24 -30.94 5.67 9.83
N ASP A 25 -30.82 4.35 9.95
CA ASP A 25 -31.07 3.44 8.83
C ASP A 25 -32.45 3.79 8.23
N TYR A 26 -32.48 4.16 6.95
CA TYR A 26 -33.71 4.50 6.26
C TYR A 26 -34.57 3.23 6.18
N ILE A 27 -35.72 3.24 6.86
CA ILE A 27 -36.76 2.24 6.67
C ILE A 27 -37.70 2.81 5.63
N ALA A 28 -37.66 2.28 4.40
CA ALA A 28 -38.64 2.60 3.38
C ALA A 28 -40.04 2.22 3.89
N ILE A 29 -40.96 3.19 3.94
CA ILE A 29 -42.39 2.92 4.14
C ILE A 29 -43.00 2.82 2.74
N PRO A 30 -43.51 1.65 2.31
CA PRO A 30 -44.22 1.54 1.04
C PRO A 30 -45.44 2.47 1.08
N GLY A 31 -45.60 3.32 0.06
CA GLY A 31 -46.84 4.08 -0.13
C GLY A 31 -47.99 3.15 -0.50
N GLU A 32 -49.24 3.53 -0.19
CA GLU A 32 -50.41 2.79 -0.67
C GLU A 32 -50.52 2.92 -2.20
N ASP A 33 -50.62 1.78 -2.89
CA ASP A 33 -50.81 1.75 -4.34
C ASP A 33 -52.10 2.47 -4.73
N GLY A 34 -51.97 3.47 -5.60
CA GLY A 34 -53.13 4.14 -6.21
C GLY A 34 -53.88 3.21 -7.16
N ILE A 35 -55.16 3.51 -7.43
CA ILE A 35 -55.95 2.80 -8.43
C ILE A 35 -55.35 3.06 -9.81
N ASN A 36 -54.88 2.01 -10.48
CA ASN A 36 -54.29 2.10 -11.83
C ASN A 36 -55.32 2.63 -12.85
N GLY A 37 -54.90 3.59 -13.66
CA GLY A 37 -55.61 3.99 -14.88
C GLY A 37 -55.39 2.97 -16.00
N GLU A 38 -56.13 3.10 -17.11
CA GLU A 38 -55.82 2.32 -18.32
C GLU A 38 -54.48 2.79 -18.93
N ASP A 39 -53.56 1.86 -19.13
CA ASP A 39 -52.21 2.13 -19.63
C ASP A 39 -52.24 2.54 -21.12
N GLY A 40 -51.40 3.52 -21.46
CA GLY A 40 -51.09 3.84 -22.86
C GLY A 40 -50.18 2.79 -23.49
N ILE A 41 -49.94 2.88 -24.80
CA ILE A 41 -48.85 2.11 -25.42
C ILE A 41 -47.53 2.80 -25.06
N ASP A 42 -46.68 2.10 -24.32
CA ASP A 42 -45.37 2.61 -23.91
C ASP A 42 -44.47 2.89 -25.12
N GLY A 43 -43.67 3.96 -25.01
CA GLY A 43 -42.58 4.20 -25.93
C GLY A 43 -41.48 3.15 -25.77
N VAL A 44 -40.50 3.16 -26.67
CA VAL A 44 -39.24 2.45 -26.40
C VAL A 44 -38.54 3.22 -25.29
N ASP A 45 -38.31 2.58 -24.15
CA ASP A 45 -37.55 3.18 -23.05
C ASP A 45 -36.15 3.58 -23.52
N GLY A 46 -35.67 4.71 -22.98
CA GLY A 46 -34.25 5.05 -23.10
C GLY A 46 -33.39 4.01 -22.38
N VAL A 47 -32.08 4.02 -22.61
CA VAL A 47 -31.16 3.29 -21.73
C VAL A 47 -31.23 3.95 -20.36
N ASP A 48 -31.56 3.19 -19.32
CA ASP A 48 -31.56 3.68 -17.95
C ASP A 48 -30.18 4.25 -17.58
N GLY A 49 -30.16 5.41 -16.90
CA GLY A 49 -28.95 5.92 -16.29
C GLY A 49 -28.57 5.11 -15.05
N ALA A 50 -27.33 5.24 -14.58
CA ALA A 50 -26.85 4.58 -13.35
C ALA A 50 -27.83 4.74 -12.18
N ASP A 51 -28.00 3.69 -11.37
CA ASP A 51 -28.84 3.72 -10.17
C ASP A 51 -28.25 4.69 -9.13
N THR A 52 -28.74 5.94 -9.15
CA THR A 52 -28.41 6.97 -8.16
C THR A 52 -29.37 6.95 -6.97
N SER A 53 -30.00 5.82 -6.66
CA SER A 53 -30.89 5.70 -5.51
C SER A 53 -30.14 5.99 -4.22
N ALA A 54 -30.85 6.58 -3.25
CA ALA A 54 -30.29 6.76 -1.90
C ALA A 54 -29.91 5.42 -1.26
N GLU A 55 -30.56 4.32 -1.64
CA GLU A 55 -30.30 2.97 -1.14
C GLU A 55 -28.90 2.48 -1.52
N ALA A 56 -28.49 2.66 -2.78
CA ALA A 56 -27.14 2.33 -3.24
C ALA A 56 -26.05 3.04 -2.39
N CYS A 57 -26.27 4.31 -2.06
CA CYS A 57 -25.37 5.08 -1.19
C CYS A 57 -25.41 4.58 0.26
N ILE A 58 -26.59 4.30 0.81
CA ILE A 58 -26.77 3.86 2.20
C ILE A 58 -26.10 2.51 2.46
N ASN A 59 -26.07 1.61 1.47
CA ASN A 59 -25.41 0.31 1.60
C ASN A 59 -23.94 0.41 2.01
N CYS A 60 -23.23 1.47 1.58
CA CYS A 60 -21.84 1.72 1.96
C CYS A 60 -21.69 2.80 3.05
N HIS A 61 -22.59 3.79 3.11
CA HIS A 61 -22.47 4.92 4.04
C HIS A 61 -23.26 4.75 5.35
N SER A 62 -23.98 3.64 5.54
CA SER A 62 -24.64 3.33 6.81
C SER A 62 -23.66 3.14 7.97
N SER A 63 -24.15 3.34 9.18
CA SER A 63 -23.37 3.08 10.39
C SER A 63 -23.07 1.59 10.55
N SER A 64 -24.01 0.72 10.15
CA SER A 64 -23.83 -0.73 10.19
C SER A 64 -22.74 -1.21 9.24
N HIS A 65 -22.56 -0.57 8.08
CA HIS A 65 -21.45 -0.85 7.19
C HIS A 65 -20.11 -0.31 7.71
N ARG A 66 -20.07 0.94 8.22
CA ARG A 66 -18.82 1.62 8.57
C ARG A 66 -18.27 1.29 9.96
N SER A 67 -19.11 0.94 10.93
CA SER A 67 -18.65 0.67 12.30
C SER A 67 -17.66 -0.50 12.41
N PRO A 68 -17.88 -1.65 11.71
CA PRO A 68 -16.89 -2.72 11.67
C PRO A 68 -15.57 -2.28 11.02
N ILE A 69 -15.63 -1.44 9.97
CA ILE A 69 -14.44 -0.88 9.29
C ILE A 69 -13.60 -0.03 10.26
N TRP A 70 -14.22 0.87 11.00
CA TRP A 70 -13.52 1.69 12.00
C TRP A 70 -12.89 0.83 13.11
N THR A 71 -13.63 -0.16 13.59
CA THR A 71 -13.14 -1.08 14.62
C THR A 71 -11.91 -1.87 14.12
N ALA A 72 -11.96 -2.36 12.89
CA ALA A 72 -10.82 -3.05 12.26
C ALA A 72 -9.61 -2.12 12.08
N TYR A 73 -9.84 -0.88 11.63
CA TYR A 73 -8.80 0.13 11.50
C TYR A 73 -8.13 0.46 12.84
N ASP A 74 -8.91 0.60 13.93
CA ASP A 74 -8.39 0.88 15.27
C ASP A 74 -7.49 -0.25 15.81
N MET A 75 -7.58 -1.46 15.24
CA MET A 75 -6.71 -2.60 15.57
C MET A 75 -5.51 -2.75 14.63
N SER A 76 -5.44 -1.94 13.58
CA SER A 76 -4.40 -2.01 12.55
C SER A 76 -3.10 -1.34 12.97
N ALA A 77 -1.99 -1.72 12.32
CA ALA A 77 -0.71 -1.03 12.51
C ALA A 77 -0.74 0.44 12.02
N HIS A 78 -1.64 0.81 11.11
CA HIS A 78 -1.82 2.21 10.73
C HIS A 78 -2.47 3.02 11.86
N GLY A 79 -3.49 2.46 12.54
CA GLY A 79 -4.20 3.12 13.63
C GLY A 79 -3.42 3.18 14.95
N VAL A 80 -2.84 2.05 15.38
CA VAL A 80 -2.18 1.91 16.70
C VAL A 80 -0.67 1.73 16.67
N GLY A 81 -0.07 1.64 15.49
CA GLY A 81 1.38 1.57 15.36
C GLY A 81 2.08 2.86 15.83
N SER A 82 3.41 2.85 15.81
CA SER A 82 4.24 4.01 16.22
C SER A 82 5.03 4.62 15.07
N SER A 83 4.95 4.05 13.86
CA SER A 83 5.72 4.49 12.70
C SER A 83 5.42 5.94 12.31
N TRP A 84 4.18 6.38 12.53
CA TRP A 84 3.77 7.77 12.32
C TRP A 84 4.57 8.78 13.14
N ALA A 85 5.23 8.40 14.24
CA ALA A 85 6.07 9.32 15.01
C ALA A 85 7.24 9.91 14.21
N ARG A 86 7.55 9.35 13.03
CA ARG A 86 8.60 9.84 12.11
C ARG A 86 8.11 10.87 11.10
N GLY A 87 6.80 11.03 10.92
CA GLY A 87 6.21 11.82 9.84
C GLY A 87 6.27 13.34 9.99
N THR A 88 7.05 13.89 10.93
CA THR A 88 7.30 15.34 10.96
C THR A 88 8.29 15.79 9.89
N SER A 89 9.18 14.91 9.43
CA SER A 89 10.13 15.22 8.35
C SER A 89 9.51 14.95 6.99
N SER A 90 9.76 15.81 6.00
CA SER A 90 9.33 15.65 4.61
C SER A 90 9.64 14.26 4.04
N SER A 91 10.85 13.77 4.28
CA SER A 91 11.32 12.46 3.84
C SER A 91 10.57 11.26 4.42
N CYS A 92 9.87 11.41 5.54
CA CYS A 92 9.09 10.33 6.15
C CYS A 92 7.58 10.56 6.04
N ALA A 93 7.17 11.82 5.87
CA ALA A 93 5.78 12.26 5.92
C ALA A 93 4.93 11.63 4.82
N GLN A 94 5.51 11.32 3.64
CA GLN A 94 4.81 10.63 2.56
C GLN A 94 4.08 9.38 3.07
N CYS A 95 4.69 8.59 3.95
CA CYS A 95 4.13 7.31 4.41
C CYS A 95 3.70 7.31 5.89
N HIS A 96 4.20 8.26 6.68
CA HIS A 96 4.08 8.27 8.14
C HIS A 96 3.36 9.52 8.68
N ASN A 97 2.63 10.24 7.83
CA ASN A 97 1.80 11.37 8.20
C ASN A 97 0.60 11.46 7.25
N ASN A 98 -0.60 11.64 7.79
CA ASN A 98 -1.84 11.72 7.01
C ASN A 98 -1.81 12.89 6.01
N GLU A 99 -1.44 14.08 6.47
CA GLU A 99 -1.31 15.26 5.61
C GLU A 99 -0.13 15.11 4.67
N GLY A 100 0.95 14.47 5.12
CA GLY A 100 2.10 14.14 4.28
C GLY A 100 1.77 13.29 3.06
N TYR A 101 0.95 12.25 3.25
CA TYR A 101 0.45 11.40 2.18
C TYR A 101 -0.46 12.17 1.20
N ILE A 102 -1.38 12.98 1.74
CA ILE A 102 -2.28 13.82 0.92
C ILE A 102 -1.47 14.83 0.10
N ASP A 103 -0.48 15.48 0.71
CA ASP A 103 0.39 16.45 0.05
C ASP A 103 1.22 15.79 -1.05
N TYR A 104 1.78 14.60 -0.80
CA TYR A 104 2.51 13.83 -1.81
C TYR A 104 1.63 13.53 -3.03
N LEU A 105 0.41 13.00 -2.81
CA LEU A 105 -0.52 12.68 -3.88
C LEU A 105 -1.11 13.92 -4.58
N SER A 106 -1.01 15.10 -3.97
CA SER A 106 -1.53 16.33 -4.58
C SER A 106 -0.73 16.78 -5.81
N GLY A 107 0.52 16.30 -5.98
CA GLY A 107 1.44 16.72 -7.05
C GLY A 107 1.88 18.18 -6.93
N LYS A 108 1.71 18.82 -5.76
CA LYS A 108 2.02 20.25 -5.54
C LYS A 108 3.37 20.47 -4.85
N PHE A 109 4.00 19.42 -4.35
CA PHE A 109 5.24 19.50 -3.59
C PHE A 109 6.33 18.65 -4.23
N TYR A 110 7.55 19.18 -4.19
CA TYR A 110 8.73 18.58 -4.79
C TYR A 110 9.91 18.73 -3.82
N GLU A 111 10.87 17.82 -3.92
CA GLU A 111 12.13 17.93 -3.18
C GLU A 111 12.86 19.21 -3.58
N ILE A 112 13.58 19.81 -2.62
CA ILE A 112 14.37 21.02 -2.82
C ILE A 112 15.84 20.61 -2.81
N ASP A 113 16.58 21.05 -3.81
CA ASP A 113 18.03 20.93 -3.85
C ASP A 113 18.62 21.94 -2.85
N GLU A 114 19.30 21.46 -1.82
CA GLU A 114 19.80 22.31 -0.73
C GLU A 114 20.92 23.28 -1.18
N ASP A 115 21.62 22.96 -2.26
CA ASP A 115 22.73 23.77 -2.78
C ASP A 115 22.22 24.95 -3.63
N THR A 116 21.13 24.74 -4.36
CA THR A 116 20.57 25.72 -5.32
C THR A 116 19.31 26.41 -4.82
N GLY A 117 18.54 25.76 -3.95
CA GLY A 117 17.21 26.19 -3.52
C GLY A 117 16.10 25.97 -4.55
N ASP A 118 16.42 25.37 -5.70
CA ASP A 118 15.46 25.01 -6.76
C ASP A 118 14.86 23.61 -6.51
N PHE A 119 13.87 23.21 -7.32
CA PHE A 119 13.36 21.84 -7.26
C PHE A 119 14.44 20.84 -7.69
N ALA A 120 14.68 19.86 -6.83
CA ALA A 120 15.54 18.74 -7.16
C ALA A 120 14.94 18.00 -8.37
N SER A 121 15.77 17.77 -9.36
CA SER A 121 15.39 17.10 -10.60
C SER A 121 15.95 15.69 -10.60
N HIS A 122 15.13 14.73 -11.02
CA HIS A 122 15.54 13.34 -11.12
C HIS A 122 16.68 13.21 -12.14
N PRO A 123 17.81 12.56 -11.80
CA PRO A 123 19.02 12.59 -12.63
C PRO A 123 18.84 11.91 -14.00
N VAL A 124 17.83 11.04 -14.15
CA VAL A 124 17.57 10.33 -15.42
C VAL A 124 16.52 11.04 -16.27
N THR A 125 15.44 11.53 -15.66
CA THR A 125 14.28 12.07 -16.41
C THR A 125 14.30 13.59 -16.50
N GLY A 126 15.03 14.27 -15.62
CA GLY A 126 15.02 15.73 -15.50
C GLY A 126 13.72 16.30 -14.93
N GLU A 127 12.76 15.44 -14.53
CA GLU A 127 11.50 15.86 -13.91
C GLU A 127 11.74 16.23 -12.44
N PRO A 128 11.01 17.21 -11.89
CA PRO A 128 10.99 17.46 -10.45
C PRO A 128 10.61 16.21 -9.66
N ILE A 129 11.31 15.94 -8.56
CA ILE A 129 11.07 14.75 -7.72
C ILE A 129 9.88 15.03 -6.78
N PRO A 130 8.75 14.31 -6.89
CA PRO A 130 7.59 14.52 -6.02
C PRO A 130 7.94 14.27 -4.54
N SER A 131 7.37 15.09 -3.65
CA SER A 131 7.61 14.96 -2.20
C SER A 131 6.35 15.30 -1.39
N ALA A 132 6.39 15.04 -0.09
CA ALA A 132 5.50 15.72 0.86
C ALA A 132 5.96 17.18 1.03
N ASN A 133 5.32 17.96 1.91
CA ASN A 133 5.75 19.34 2.18
C ASN A 133 7.25 19.37 2.57
N PRO A 134 8.13 20.02 1.77
CA PRO A 134 9.57 19.99 2.00
C PRO A 134 9.98 20.66 3.31
N ASN A 135 9.14 21.56 3.83
CA ASN A 135 9.37 22.21 5.13
C ASN A 135 8.98 21.32 6.34
N GLY A 136 8.43 20.13 6.08
CA GLY A 136 7.96 19.21 7.11
C GLY A 136 6.64 19.64 7.77
N TYR A 137 6.32 18.98 8.88
CA TYR A 137 5.06 19.11 9.59
C TYR A 137 5.29 19.35 11.09
N ALA A 138 4.52 20.26 11.66
CA ALA A 138 4.60 20.59 13.09
C ALA A 138 4.15 19.43 14.00
N VAL A 139 3.27 18.57 13.49
CA VAL A 139 2.73 17.39 14.17
C VAL A 139 2.77 16.21 13.22
N SER A 140 2.82 15.01 13.78
CA SER A 140 2.66 13.78 13.03
C SER A 140 1.52 12.95 13.59
N ASN A 141 0.80 12.26 12.71
CA ASN A 141 -0.39 11.48 13.03
C ASN A 141 -0.44 10.17 12.21
N PRO A 142 -1.21 9.18 12.69
CA PRO A 142 -1.60 8.01 11.91
C PRO A 142 -2.16 8.35 10.53
N ILE A 143 -1.88 7.53 9.52
CA ILE A 143 -2.61 7.55 8.24
C ILE A 143 -4.08 7.21 8.53
N SER A 144 -4.96 8.20 8.40
CA SER A 144 -6.36 8.07 8.77
C SER A 144 -7.24 7.68 7.57
N CYS A 145 -8.54 7.53 7.81
CA CYS A 145 -9.54 7.29 6.76
C CYS A 145 -9.42 8.30 5.60
N THR A 146 -9.17 9.58 5.90
CA THR A 146 -9.09 10.63 4.88
C THR A 146 -7.75 10.64 4.13
N GLY A 147 -6.72 9.96 4.65
CA GLY A 147 -5.49 9.74 3.92
C GLY A 147 -5.77 8.87 2.70
N CYS A 148 -6.43 7.73 2.90
CA CYS A 148 -6.73 6.77 1.85
C CYS A 148 -7.98 7.12 1.04
N HIS A 149 -9.02 7.68 1.66
CA HIS A 149 -10.32 7.95 1.03
C HIS A 149 -10.55 9.44 0.78
N SER A 150 -11.22 9.75 -0.33
CA SER A 150 -11.62 11.08 -0.75
C SER A 150 -13.02 11.06 -1.37
N ASP A 151 -13.15 11.63 -2.57
CA ASP A 151 -14.38 11.63 -3.34
C ASP A 151 -14.35 10.48 -4.35
N HIS A 152 -15.52 9.96 -4.70
CA HIS A 152 -15.67 9.01 -5.80
C HIS A 152 -15.30 9.69 -7.12
N ARG A 153 -14.56 8.97 -7.98
CA ARG A 153 -14.29 9.41 -9.36
C ARG A 153 -15.52 9.34 -10.25
N SER A 154 -16.43 8.44 -9.92
CA SER A 154 -17.69 8.20 -10.63
C SER A 154 -18.75 7.67 -9.67
N PHE A 155 -20.02 7.94 -9.98
CA PHE A 155 -21.17 7.32 -9.32
C PHE A 155 -21.83 6.24 -10.21
N ASP A 156 -21.29 5.99 -11.41
CA ASP A 156 -21.69 4.88 -12.26
C ASP A 156 -20.82 3.65 -11.95
N PHE A 157 -21.10 3.03 -10.81
CA PHE A 157 -20.31 1.88 -10.34
C PHE A 157 -20.46 0.62 -11.21
N GLU A 158 -21.53 0.52 -12.01
CA GLU A 158 -21.74 -0.61 -12.92
C GLU A 158 -20.78 -0.56 -14.11
N ASN A 159 -20.64 0.61 -14.74
CA ASN A 159 -19.78 0.77 -15.90
C ASN A 159 -18.34 1.13 -15.54
N ASP A 160 -18.14 1.97 -14.53
CA ASP A 160 -16.81 2.42 -14.15
C ASP A 160 -16.17 1.50 -13.12
N GLY A 161 -16.96 0.79 -12.32
CA GLY A 161 -16.49 -0.01 -11.19
C GLY A 161 -16.32 0.81 -9.91
N ASN A 162 -16.55 0.18 -8.76
CA ASN A 162 -16.45 0.82 -7.45
C ASN A 162 -14.99 1.09 -7.06
N ASP A 163 -14.62 2.36 -6.97
CA ASP A 163 -13.29 2.84 -6.57
C ASP A 163 -13.11 2.93 -5.05
N TYR A 164 -14.18 2.71 -4.29
CA TYR A 164 -14.25 2.91 -2.84
C TYR A 164 -13.79 4.31 -2.40
N ALA A 165 -13.91 5.29 -3.30
CA ALA A 165 -13.37 6.64 -3.17
C ALA A 165 -11.87 6.66 -2.77
N LEU A 166 -11.07 5.68 -3.21
CA LEU A 166 -9.63 5.67 -2.93
C LEU A 166 -8.93 6.84 -3.62
N ARG A 167 -8.08 7.54 -2.88
CA ARG A 167 -7.36 8.74 -3.31
C ARG A 167 -6.36 8.47 -4.44
N ASN A 168 -5.81 7.27 -4.48
CA ASN A 168 -4.90 6.84 -5.55
C ASN A 168 -5.20 5.40 -5.96
N ILE A 169 -5.61 5.25 -7.22
CA ILE A 169 -5.71 3.96 -7.90
C ILE A 169 -4.86 3.96 -9.19
N ASP A 170 -4.12 5.05 -9.43
CA ASP A 170 -3.28 5.22 -10.60
C ASP A 170 -1.91 4.54 -10.40
N PRO A 171 -1.20 4.19 -11.50
CA PRO A 171 0.14 3.62 -11.42
C PRO A 171 1.10 4.49 -10.59
N VAL A 172 1.88 3.84 -9.74
CA VAL A 172 2.81 4.48 -8.81
C VAL A 172 4.24 4.42 -9.35
N LYS A 173 4.87 5.59 -9.56
CA LYS A 173 6.31 5.67 -9.80
C LYS A 173 7.06 5.27 -8.52
N LEU A 174 8.09 4.44 -8.66
CA LEU A 174 8.87 4.02 -7.51
C LEU A 174 9.73 5.17 -7.01
N VAL A 175 9.77 5.40 -5.69
CA VAL A 175 10.60 6.45 -5.12
C VAL A 175 12.07 6.10 -5.35
N LEU A 176 12.47 4.83 -5.14
CA LEU A 176 13.86 4.37 -5.39
C LEU A 176 14.29 4.49 -6.86
N ASP A 177 13.36 4.33 -7.81
CA ASP A 177 13.60 4.52 -9.24
C ASP A 177 12.35 5.09 -9.95
N PRO A 178 12.23 6.43 -10.04
CA PRO A 178 11.12 7.11 -10.68
C PRO A 178 10.93 6.80 -12.18
N SER A 179 11.91 6.15 -12.83
CA SER A 179 11.75 5.67 -14.21
C SER A 179 10.89 4.40 -14.31
N THR A 180 10.71 3.70 -13.19
CA THR A 180 9.87 2.52 -13.07
C THR A 180 8.52 2.89 -12.44
N ALA A 181 7.43 2.63 -13.15
CA ALA A 181 6.07 2.73 -12.63
C ALA A 181 5.47 1.34 -12.41
N LEU A 182 4.85 1.12 -11.26
CA LEU A 182 4.09 -0.08 -10.94
C LEU A 182 2.60 0.21 -11.01
N ASP A 183 1.90 -0.62 -11.76
CA ASP A 183 0.45 -0.71 -11.73
C ASP A 183 0.09 -2.11 -11.25
N LEU A 184 -0.71 -2.24 -10.18
CA LEU A 184 -1.17 -3.51 -9.65
C LEU A 184 -2.46 -4.02 -10.30
N LYS A 185 -3.03 -3.28 -11.25
CA LYS A 185 -4.19 -3.72 -12.03
C LYS A 185 -3.99 -5.12 -12.61
N ASN A 186 -4.99 -5.97 -12.44
CA ASN A 186 -5.11 -7.32 -13.01
C ASN A 186 -6.58 -7.76 -12.96
N ASP A 187 -6.87 -9.01 -13.33
CA ASP A 187 -8.25 -9.53 -13.35
C ASP A 187 -8.91 -9.57 -11.95
N ALA A 188 -8.12 -9.71 -10.87
CA ALA A 188 -8.60 -9.68 -9.48
C ALA A 188 -8.70 -8.27 -8.88
N ASP A 189 -8.08 -7.28 -9.52
CA ASP A 189 -8.05 -5.86 -9.12
C ASP A 189 -8.17 -4.97 -10.37
N PRO A 190 -9.32 -4.96 -11.05
CA PRO A 190 -9.48 -4.35 -12.38
C PRO A 190 -9.33 -2.83 -12.39
N LEU A 191 -9.40 -2.19 -11.21
CA LEU A 191 -9.21 -0.75 -11.04
C LEU A 191 -7.84 -0.38 -10.50
N GLY A 192 -7.00 -1.34 -10.11
CA GLY A 192 -5.72 -1.04 -9.46
C GLY A 192 -5.89 -0.44 -8.07
N LEU A 193 -6.89 -0.87 -7.30
CA LEU A 193 -7.16 -0.41 -5.93
C LEU A 193 -5.93 -0.58 -5.03
N SER A 194 -5.13 -1.62 -5.27
CA SER A 194 -3.89 -1.89 -4.53
C SER A 194 -2.76 -0.89 -4.84
N ASN A 195 -2.92 -0.02 -5.84
CA ASN A 195 -2.00 1.10 -6.08
C ASN A 195 -1.95 2.08 -4.88
N ALA A 196 -3.06 2.19 -4.13
CA ALA A 196 -3.09 2.90 -2.86
C ALA A 196 -2.06 2.35 -1.85
N CYS A 197 -1.86 1.03 -1.80
CA CYS A 197 -0.94 0.39 -0.87
C CYS A 197 0.51 0.67 -1.24
N ILE A 198 0.84 0.52 -2.53
CA ILE A 198 2.23 0.60 -3.00
C ILE A 198 2.76 2.02 -3.12
N THR A 199 1.91 3.03 -2.94
CA THR A 199 2.38 4.42 -2.76
C THR A 199 3.32 4.53 -1.56
N CYS A 200 3.07 3.74 -0.50
CA CYS A 200 3.88 3.71 0.72
C CYS A 200 4.71 2.43 0.87
N HIS A 201 4.14 1.28 0.49
CA HIS A 201 4.78 -0.04 0.62
C HIS A 201 5.74 -0.33 -0.55
N GLN A 202 6.72 0.54 -0.70
CA GLN A 202 7.77 0.46 -1.70
C GLN A 202 9.13 0.90 -1.13
N PRO A 203 10.25 0.43 -1.70
CA PRO A 203 11.57 0.88 -1.30
C PRO A 203 11.73 2.37 -1.49
N ARG A 204 12.34 3.03 -0.49
CA ARG A 204 12.79 4.41 -0.61
C ARG A 204 14.20 4.51 -1.18
N PRO A 205 14.57 5.63 -1.84
CA PRO A 205 15.94 5.97 -2.15
C PRO A 205 16.76 5.89 -0.89
N SER A 206 17.69 4.97 -0.90
CA SER A 206 18.63 4.78 0.19
C SER A 206 20.02 4.68 -0.40
N TYR A 207 20.22 3.78 -1.36
CA TYR A 207 21.48 3.53 -2.04
C TYR A 207 21.23 2.95 -3.44
N PRO A 208 22.18 3.11 -4.37
CA PRO A 208 22.18 2.32 -5.61
C PRO A 208 22.10 0.83 -5.31
N ILE A 209 21.34 0.08 -6.11
CA ILE A 209 21.29 -1.37 -5.99
C ILE A 209 22.62 -1.93 -6.53
N PRO A 210 23.34 -2.80 -5.79
CA PRO A 210 24.56 -3.41 -6.30
C PRO A 210 24.34 -4.15 -7.62
N ALA A 211 25.19 -3.84 -8.60
CA ALA A 211 25.13 -4.40 -9.95
C ALA A 211 26.56 -4.64 -10.48
N GLY A 212 26.68 -5.33 -11.63
CA GLY A 212 27.97 -5.58 -12.26
C GLY A 212 28.88 -6.52 -11.45
N THR A 213 30.19 -6.39 -11.65
CA THR A 213 31.24 -7.22 -11.03
C THR A 213 32.23 -6.41 -10.20
N ASP A 214 32.17 -5.09 -10.27
CA ASP A 214 33.09 -4.21 -9.56
C ASP A 214 32.79 -4.17 -8.06
N ASN A 215 33.81 -3.88 -7.26
CA ASN A 215 33.63 -3.68 -5.84
C ASN A 215 32.62 -2.55 -5.57
N TYR A 216 31.85 -2.71 -4.50
CA TYR A 216 30.78 -1.81 -4.12
C TYR A 216 31.07 -1.19 -2.76
N GLU A 217 30.91 0.13 -2.65
CA GLU A 217 31.06 0.85 -1.39
C GLU A 217 29.71 0.95 -0.64
N ILE A 218 29.62 0.24 0.48
CA ILE A 218 28.52 0.38 1.42
C ILE A 218 28.85 1.57 2.34
N THR A 219 28.03 2.61 2.33
CA THR A 219 28.30 3.86 3.08
C THR A 219 27.50 3.99 4.37
N SER A 220 26.58 3.06 4.65
CA SER A 220 25.61 3.19 5.74
C SER A 220 25.35 1.88 6.44
N SER A 221 24.98 1.98 7.73
CA SER A 221 24.53 0.85 8.54
C SER A 221 23.08 0.43 8.29
N ARG A 222 22.41 1.11 7.37
CA ARG A 222 21.03 0.85 6.93
C ARG A 222 20.97 0.45 5.46
N PHE A 223 22.05 -0.11 4.93
CA PHE A 223 22.13 -0.51 3.53
C PHE A 223 21.08 -1.57 3.19
N GLY A 224 20.57 -1.52 1.96
CA GLY A 224 19.38 -2.25 1.52
C GLY A 224 18.18 -1.34 1.20
N PRO A 225 17.09 -1.92 0.69
CA PRO A 225 15.86 -1.17 0.43
C PRO A 225 15.31 -0.65 1.77
N HIS A 226 15.34 0.68 1.94
CA HIS A 226 14.97 1.28 3.23
C HIS A 226 13.44 1.31 3.36
N HIS A 227 12.98 0.34 4.14
CA HIS A 227 11.62 0.01 4.56
C HIS A 227 10.65 -0.39 3.45
N GLY A 228 9.89 -1.44 3.74
CA GLY A 228 8.70 -1.83 3.01
C GLY A 228 8.89 -2.20 1.53
N PRO A 229 9.83 -3.09 1.13
CA PRO A 229 9.99 -3.49 -0.28
C PRO A 229 8.87 -4.39 -0.80
N GLN A 230 7.69 -4.43 -0.17
CA GLN A 230 6.62 -5.38 -0.46
C GLN A 230 6.16 -5.31 -1.93
N SER A 231 5.93 -4.11 -2.45
CA SER A 231 5.54 -3.92 -3.86
C SER A 231 6.58 -4.49 -4.82
N THR A 232 7.86 -4.21 -4.57
CA THR A 232 8.96 -4.65 -5.43
C THR A 232 9.26 -6.13 -5.29
N MET A 233 9.09 -6.70 -4.10
CA MET A 233 9.18 -8.15 -3.88
C MET A 233 8.06 -8.87 -4.63
N LEU A 234 6.80 -8.44 -4.46
CA LEU A 234 5.65 -8.97 -5.17
C LEU A 234 5.83 -8.88 -6.70
N GLN A 235 6.34 -7.75 -7.17
CA GLN A 235 6.63 -7.51 -8.58
C GLN A 235 7.84 -8.32 -9.10
N GLY A 236 8.74 -8.78 -8.24
CA GLY A 236 9.95 -9.52 -8.63
C GLY A 236 11.07 -8.63 -9.17
N ILE A 237 11.23 -7.42 -8.61
CA ILE A 237 12.24 -6.43 -9.01
C ILE A 237 12.97 -5.86 -7.80
N MET A 238 14.03 -5.08 -8.04
CA MET A 238 14.81 -4.34 -7.04
C MET A 238 15.50 -5.18 -5.95
N GLY A 239 15.53 -6.51 -6.08
CA GLY A 239 16.65 -7.30 -5.56
C GLY A 239 17.93 -7.02 -6.34
N ALA A 240 19.04 -7.61 -5.90
CA ALA A 240 20.34 -7.51 -6.55
C ALA A 240 20.72 -8.90 -7.12
N PRO A 241 20.34 -9.22 -8.38
CA PRO A 241 20.50 -10.56 -8.93
C PRO A 241 21.95 -11.04 -8.94
N ILE A 242 22.15 -12.29 -8.53
CA ILE A 242 23.44 -12.98 -8.58
C ILE A 242 23.26 -14.23 -9.45
N ALA A 243 24.21 -14.50 -10.34
CA ALA A 243 24.19 -15.71 -11.14
C ALA A 243 24.35 -16.93 -10.22
N GLY A 244 23.52 -17.95 -10.42
CA GLY A 244 23.54 -19.17 -9.62
C GLY A 244 22.62 -20.24 -10.17
N SER A 245 22.49 -21.33 -9.43
CA SER A 245 21.73 -22.52 -9.81
C SER A 245 20.20 -22.31 -9.84
N THR A 246 19.68 -21.27 -9.17
CA THR A 246 18.23 -20.98 -9.12
C THR A 246 17.87 -19.87 -10.09
N GLY A 247 17.00 -20.17 -11.06
CA GLY A 247 16.52 -19.19 -12.04
C GLY A 247 15.60 -18.13 -11.40
N TYR A 248 15.75 -16.88 -11.83
CA TYR A 248 14.82 -15.81 -11.45
C TYR A 248 13.52 -15.90 -12.27
N PRO A 249 12.34 -15.77 -11.64
CA PRO A 249 11.09 -15.64 -12.37
C PRO A 249 11.05 -14.33 -13.19
N GLY A 250 10.10 -14.25 -14.13
CA GLY A 250 9.85 -13.03 -14.87
C GLY A 250 9.30 -11.91 -13.98
N VAL A 251 9.52 -10.67 -14.40
CA VAL A 251 8.89 -9.51 -13.76
C VAL A 251 7.37 -9.64 -13.83
N ALA A 252 6.69 -9.30 -12.73
CA ALA A 252 5.25 -9.40 -12.55
C ALA A 252 4.67 -10.83 -12.66
N SER A 253 5.50 -11.88 -12.70
CA SER A 253 5.02 -13.22 -13.04
C SER A 253 4.56 -14.07 -11.86
N ALA A 254 4.61 -13.54 -10.63
CA ALA A 254 4.18 -14.28 -9.45
C ALA A 254 2.66 -14.50 -9.49
N THR A 255 2.17 -15.69 -9.17
CA THR A 255 0.73 -15.95 -9.12
C THR A 255 -0.01 -15.05 -8.12
N HIS A 256 0.64 -14.70 -7.01
CA HIS A 256 0.11 -13.72 -6.04
C HIS A 256 0.05 -12.29 -6.59
N ARG A 257 0.74 -11.99 -7.71
CA ARG A 257 0.67 -10.72 -8.43
C ARG A 257 -0.29 -10.79 -9.62
N THR A 258 -0.40 -11.91 -10.33
CA THR A 258 -1.22 -12.00 -11.55
C THR A 258 -2.65 -12.47 -11.29
N GLY A 259 -2.86 -13.32 -10.27
CA GLY A 259 -4.17 -13.86 -9.90
C GLY A 259 -4.74 -13.29 -8.59
N ALA A 260 -4.01 -12.37 -7.96
CA ALA A 260 -4.41 -11.68 -6.74
C ALA A 260 -3.75 -10.29 -6.68
N SER A 261 -4.13 -9.48 -5.71
CA SER A 261 -3.52 -8.20 -5.40
C SER A 261 -3.42 -8.00 -3.89
N CYS A 262 -2.93 -6.85 -3.42
CA CYS A 262 -2.76 -6.58 -1.99
C CYS A 262 -4.11 -6.70 -1.25
N THR A 263 -5.16 -6.10 -1.82
CA THR A 263 -6.51 -6.10 -1.24
C THR A 263 -7.13 -7.49 -1.18
N THR A 264 -6.81 -8.38 -2.13
CA THR A 264 -7.31 -9.77 -2.16
C THR A 264 -6.95 -10.53 -0.89
N CYS A 265 -5.69 -10.41 -0.43
CA CYS A 265 -5.22 -11.13 0.76
C CYS A 265 -5.43 -10.31 2.04
N HIS A 266 -5.07 -9.03 2.02
CA HIS A 266 -5.00 -8.23 3.25
C HIS A 266 -6.35 -7.60 3.63
N MET A 267 -7.26 -7.40 2.68
CA MET A 267 -8.58 -6.81 2.92
C MET A 267 -9.73 -7.78 2.68
N GLY A 268 -9.43 -9.09 2.75
CA GLY A 268 -10.44 -10.12 2.63
C GLY A 268 -11.59 -9.98 3.64
N PRO A 269 -12.79 -10.45 3.30
CA PRO A 269 -13.94 -10.37 4.20
C PRO A 269 -13.68 -11.17 5.47
N SER A 270 -14.11 -10.62 6.61
CA SER A 270 -13.95 -11.21 7.93
C SER A 270 -15.07 -10.74 8.85
N ASP A 271 -15.61 -11.67 9.65
CA ASP A 271 -16.50 -11.36 10.77
C ASP A 271 -15.71 -11.11 12.07
N ASP A 272 -14.40 -11.34 12.06
CA ASP A 272 -13.48 -11.07 13.16
C ASP A 272 -12.79 -9.72 12.93
N ASN A 273 -12.88 -8.80 13.88
CA ASN A 273 -12.28 -7.47 13.81
C ASN A 273 -10.76 -7.46 14.05
N LEU A 274 -10.14 -8.64 14.26
CA LEU A 274 -8.70 -8.79 14.45
C LEU A 274 -7.96 -9.20 13.17
N VAL A 275 -8.68 -9.58 12.11
CA VAL A 275 -8.15 -10.01 10.82
C VAL A 275 -9.06 -9.56 9.66
N GLY A 276 -8.50 -9.45 8.45
CA GLY A 276 -9.23 -9.03 7.25
C GLY A 276 -9.65 -7.55 7.27
N GLY A 277 -10.40 -7.15 6.26
CA GLY A 277 -10.90 -5.78 6.10
C GLY A 277 -9.83 -4.71 6.34
N HIS A 278 -10.12 -3.74 7.21
CA HIS A 278 -9.21 -2.64 7.53
C HIS A 278 -8.21 -2.94 8.66
N THR A 279 -8.07 -4.20 9.07
CA THR A 279 -6.91 -4.61 9.89
C THR A 279 -5.66 -4.78 9.03
N TRP A 280 -5.86 -5.00 7.71
CA TRP A 280 -4.86 -5.40 6.73
C TRP A 280 -4.08 -6.67 7.08
N LYS A 281 -4.62 -7.50 7.99
CA LYS A 281 -4.05 -8.81 8.31
C LYS A 281 -4.74 -9.86 7.45
N PRO A 282 -4.00 -10.72 6.74
CA PRO A 282 -4.62 -11.75 5.93
C PRO A 282 -5.49 -12.73 6.73
N THR A 283 -6.52 -13.25 6.08
CA THR A 283 -7.44 -14.24 6.62
C THR A 283 -7.35 -15.54 5.85
N LEU A 284 -7.56 -16.67 6.54
CA LEU A 284 -7.43 -17.99 5.92
C LEU A 284 -8.34 -18.18 4.71
N ASN A 285 -9.56 -17.63 4.76
CA ASN A 285 -10.53 -17.72 3.67
C ASN A 285 -9.99 -17.19 2.34
N THR A 286 -9.27 -16.06 2.34
CA THR A 286 -8.64 -15.48 1.13
C THR A 286 -7.64 -16.44 0.48
N CYS A 287 -6.91 -17.20 1.30
CA CYS A 287 -5.96 -18.18 0.79
C CYS A 287 -6.68 -19.41 0.22
N THR A 288 -7.74 -19.87 0.87
CA THR A 288 -8.47 -21.08 0.47
C THR A 288 -9.25 -20.97 -0.83
N GLU A 289 -9.48 -19.75 -1.34
CA GLU A 289 -10.03 -19.52 -2.69
C GLU A 289 -9.15 -20.14 -3.79
N CYS A 290 -7.83 -20.10 -3.61
CA CYS A 290 -6.86 -20.69 -4.55
C CYS A 290 -6.17 -21.95 -3.99
N HIS A 291 -5.99 -22.03 -2.68
CA HIS A 291 -5.31 -23.13 -1.98
C HIS A 291 -6.31 -23.99 -1.19
N THR A 292 -7.13 -24.78 -1.90
CA THR A 292 -8.32 -25.46 -1.36
C THR A 292 -8.06 -26.45 -0.21
N ASN A 293 -6.81 -26.87 0.00
CA ASN A 293 -6.43 -27.83 1.05
C ASN A 293 -5.76 -27.16 2.27
N MET A 294 -5.67 -25.83 2.30
CA MET A 294 -5.02 -25.10 3.37
C MET A 294 -5.93 -25.01 4.59
N THR A 295 -5.39 -25.33 5.77
CA THR A 295 -6.11 -25.23 7.06
C THR A 295 -5.59 -24.11 7.96
N ALA A 296 -4.47 -23.48 7.57
CA ALA A 296 -3.87 -22.34 8.25
C ALA A 296 -2.95 -21.60 7.28
N ILE A 297 -2.85 -20.27 7.42
CA ILE A 297 -1.86 -19.48 6.68
C ILE A 297 -0.48 -19.88 7.18
N PRO A 298 0.48 -20.21 6.29
CA PRO A 298 1.80 -20.61 6.71
C PRO A 298 2.55 -19.37 7.20
N ASP A 299 3.37 -19.52 8.24
CA ASP A 299 4.17 -18.41 8.76
C ASP A 299 5.24 -17.96 7.77
N GLU A 300 5.69 -18.87 6.89
CA GLU A 300 6.73 -18.65 5.88
C GLU A 300 6.63 -19.61 4.70
N ILE A 301 7.33 -19.31 3.61
CA ILE A 301 7.58 -20.30 2.56
C ILE A 301 8.58 -21.35 3.07
N ALA A 302 8.42 -22.61 2.65
CA ALA A 302 9.28 -23.70 3.12
C ALA A 302 10.78 -23.41 2.89
N GLY A 303 11.56 -23.41 3.97
CA GLY A 303 13.02 -23.18 3.94
C GLY A 303 13.44 -21.71 4.05
N PHE A 304 12.52 -20.76 4.19
CA PHE A 304 12.86 -19.34 4.28
C PHE A 304 13.79 -19.03 5.48
N SER A 305 13.41 -19.46 6.69
CA SER A 305 14.20 -19.17 7.89
C SER A 305 15.59 -19.83 7.84
N GLU A 306 15.68 -21.06 7.31
CA GLU A 306 16.94 -21.78 7.12
C GLU A 306 17.86 -21.09 6.11
N ASP A 307 17.33 -20.68 4.96
CA ASP A 307 18.09 -19.94 3.94
C ASP A 307 18.54 -18.58 4.49
N MET A 308 17.68 -17.85 5.23
CA MET A 308 18.03 -16.58 5.87
C MET A 308 19.14 -16.73 6.91
N GLU A 309 19.04 -17.74 7.78
CA GLU A 309 20.07 -18.03 8.79
C GLU A 309 21.41 -18.42 8.15
N THR A 310 21.36 -19.27 7.12
CA THR A 310 22.55 -19.67 6.36
C THR A 310 23.23 -18.46 5.73
N LEU A 311 22.47 -17.61 5.04
CA LEU A 311 23.01 -16.40 4.41
C LEU A 311 23.58 -15.43 5.44
N LYS A 312 22.89 -15.22 6.57
CA LYS A 312 23.38 -14.38 7.67
C LYS A 312 24.72 -14.89 8.20
N ASN A 313 24.83 -16.18 8.49
CA ASN A 313 26.05 -16.79 9.01
C ASN A 313 27.23 -16.66 8.04
N LEU A 314 26.98 -16.83 6.73
CA LEU A 314 28.00 -16.64 5.69
C LEU A 314 28.48 -15.18 5.64
N LEU A 315 27.57 -14.21 5.71
CA LEU A 315 27.93 -12.79 5.75
C LEU A 315 28.74 -12.45 7.00
N LEU A 316 28.33 -12.92 8.18
CA LEU A 316 29.03 -12.69 9.45
C LEU A 316 30.43 -13.30 9.51
N ALA A 317 30.67 -14.39 8.78
CA ALA A 317 31.96 -15.07 8.73
C ALA A 317 33.02 -14.36 7.88
N LEU A 318 32.62 -13.38 7.05
CA LEU A 318 33.55 -12.61 6.22
C LEU A 318 34.43 -11.66 7.05
N ASN A 319 35.62 -11.33 6.53
CA ASN A 319 36.54 -10.37 7.16
C ASN A 319 37.06 -9.32 6.15
N PRO A 320 36.62 -8.04 6.24
CA PRO A 320 35.61 -7.54 7.17
C PRO A 320 34.21 -8.10 6.86
N SER A 321 33.37 -8.28 7.88
CA SER A 321 31.96 -8.63 7.68
C SER A 321 31.18 -7.42 7.16
N PRO A 322 30.27 -7.57 6.17
CA PRO A 322 29.33 -6.53 5.75
C PRO A 322 28.10 -6.40 6.66
N LEU A 323 27.94 -7.30 7.64
CA LEU A 323 26.76 -7.41 8.48
C LEU A 323 27.13 -7.56 9.96
N LEU A 324 26.27 -7.06 10.85
CA LEU A 324 26.34 -7.28 12.29
C LEU A 324 25.25 -8.26 12.73
N GLU A 325 25.41 -8.84 13.91
CA GLU A 325 24.43 -9.76 14.51
C GLU A 325 23.02 -9.18 14.64
N ASN A 326 22.90 -7.85 14.76
CA ASN A 326 21.62 -7.14 14.82
C ASN A 326 21.08 -6.74 13.44
N ASP A 327 21.55 -7.39 12.36
CA ASP A 327 21.16 -7.20 10.97
C ASP A 327 21.48 -5.81 10.38
N ARG A 328 22.20 -4.97 11.12
CA ARG A 328 22.75 -3.72 10.59
C ARG A 328 23.93 -4.02 9.69
N THR A 329 24.04 -3.25 8.61
CA THR A 329 25.18 -3.38 7.70
C THR A 329 26.40 -2.63 8.26
N VAL A 330 27.58 -3.01 7.79
CA VAL A 330 28.85 -2.36 8.16
C VAL A 330 29.33 -1.56 6.96
N PRO A 331 29.60 -0.25 7.10
CA PRO A 331 30.19 0.53 6.03
C PRO A 331 31.59 0.01 5.65
N GLY A 332 31.87 -0.03 4.35
CA GLY A 332 33.11 -0.55 3.80
C GLY A 332 33.00 -0.86 2.31
N THR A 333 34.13 -1.22 1.71
CA THR A 333 34.17 -1.67 0.31
C THR A 333 34.21 -3.19 0.27
N TYR A 334 33.24 -3.79 -0.42
CA TYR A 334 33.08 -5.24 -0.54
C TYR A 334 33.06 -5.67 -2.01
N SER A 335 33.28 -6.95 -2.30
CA SER A 335 33.08 -7.46 -3.65
C SER A 335 31.62 -7.31 -4.08
N ALA A 336 31.38 -7.28 -5.40
CA ALA A 336 30.03 -7.18 -5.94
C ALA A 336 29.08 -8.24 -5.34
N ASP A 337 29.53 -9.50 -5.27
CA ASP A 337 28.69 -10.59 -4.77
C ASP A 337 28.38 -10.46 -3.28
N VAL A 338 29.33 -9.99 -2.46
CA VAL A 338 29.09 -9.71 -1.05
C VAL A 338 28.08 -8.58 -0.86
N ALA A 339 28.20 -7.50 -1.64
CA ALA A 339 27.27 -6.38 -1.57
C ALA A 339 25.86 -6.76 -2.06
N LYS A 340 25.75 -7.51 -3.16
CA LYS A 340 24.47 -8.05 -3.66
C LYS A 340 23.83 -9.01 -2.66
N ALA A 341 24.61 -9.92 -2.07
CA ALA A 341 24.12 -10.86 -1.07
C ALA A 341 23.61 -10.13 0.18
N THR A 342 24.32 -9.09 0.63
CA THR A 342 23.89 -8.22 1.73
C THR A 342 22.59 -7.48 1.38
N TRP A 343 22.48 -6.93 0.17
CA TRP A 343 21.25 -6.28 -0.31
C TRP A 343 20.06 -7.26 -0.34
N ASN A 344 20.27 -8.46 -0.86
CA ASN A 344 19.24 -9.50 -0.96
C ASN A 344 18.77 -9.97 0.41
N TYR A 345 19.70 -10.19 1.35
CA TYR A 345 19.37 -10.48 2.76
C TYR A 345 18.47 -9.40 3.36
N ARG A 346 18.86 -8.12 3.21
CA ARG A 346 18.09 -6.98 3.73
C ARG A 346 16.73 -6.85 3.03
N THR A 347 16.65 -7.13 1.73
CA THR A 347 15.40 -7.12 0.96
C THR A 347 14.42 -8.18 1.47
N ALA A 348 14.87 -9.41 1.63
CA ALA A 348 14.04 -10.50 2.15
C ALA A 348 13.62 -10.28 3.61
N LEU A 349 14.50 -9.70 4.43
CA LEU A 349 14.21 -9.34 5.81
C LEU A 349 13.16 -8.23 5.91
N GLU A 350 13.32 -7.14 5.17
CA GLU A 350 12.44 -5.96 5.27
C GLU A 350 11.07 -6.17 4.60
N ASP A 351 10.93 -7.16 3.71
CA ASP A 351 9.64 -7.52 3.10
C ASP A 351 8.62 -8.05 4.13
N GLN A 352 9.08 -8.71 5.20
CA GLN A 352 8.29 -9.22 6.33
C GLN A 352 7.22 -10.28 5.98
N SER A 353 7.01 -10.63 4.71
CA SER A 353 6.09 -11.72 4.32
C SER A 353 6.71 -13.12 4.45
N LYS A 354 8.00 -13.19 4.82
CA LYS A 354 8.80 -14.42 4.83
C LYS A 354 8.71 -15.20 3.51
N GLY A 355 8.75 -14.44 2.42
CA GLY A 355 8.74 -14.92 1.04
C GLY A 355 7.36 -15.19 0.43
N ILE A 356 6.26 -14.97 1.17
CA ILE A 356 4.91 -15.23 0.67
C ILE A 356 4.56 -14.29 -0.49
N HIS A 357 5.00 -13.03 -0.51
CA HIS A 357 4.69 -12.11 -1.62
C HIS A 357 5.17 -12.64 -2.97
N ASN A 358 6.36 -13.25 -3.04
CA ASN A 358 6.87 -13.84 -4.28
C ASN A 358 7.81 -15.03 -3.99
N PRO A 359 7.26 -16.24 -3.78
CA PRO A 359 8.03 -17.38 -3.32
C PRO A 359 9.19 -17.77 -4.23
N ALA A 360 8.99 -17.68 -5.56
CA ALA A 360 10.03 -18.03 -6.53
C ALA A 360 11.17 -17.00 -6.54
N TYR A 361 10.83 -15.70 -6.51
CA TYR A 361 11.82 -14.63 -6.50
C TYR A 361 12.62 -14.62 -5.20
N THR A 362 11.96 -14.74 -4.04
CA THR A 362 12.63 -14.81 -2.74
C THR A 362 13.61 -15.98 -2.68
N ARG A 363 13.21 -17.19 -3.12
CA ARG A 363 14.11 -18.34 -3.19
C ARG A 363 15.32 -18.08 -4.09
N ALA A 364 15.12 -17.49 -5.26
CA ALA A 364 16.22 -17.19 -6.17
C ALA A 364 17.20 -16.17 -5.57
N LEU A 365 16.72 -15.12 -4.90
CA LEU A 365 17.58 -14.16 -4.20
C LEU A 365 18.42 -14.83 -3.11
N LEU A 366 17.80 -15.61 -2.22
CA LEU A 366 18.51 -16.23 -1.10
C LEU A 366 19.48 -17.30 -1.55
N LYS A 367 19.04 -18.25 -2.38
CA LYS A 367 19.88 -19.40 -2.79
C LYS A 367 21.08 -18.99 -3.61
N ASN A 368 20.90 -18.07 -4.58
CA ASN A 368 22.04 -17.62 -5.38
C ASN A 368 23.00 -16.75 -4.55
N SER A 369 22.51 -16.02 -3.54
CA SER A 369 23.38 -15.29 -2.60
C SER A 369 24.20 -16.26 -1.75
N ILE A 370 23.58 -17.31 -1.21
CA ILE A 370 24.27 -18.37 -0.45
C ILE A 370 25.34 -19.05 -1.32
N GLU A 371 24.97 -19.48 -2.53
CA GLU A 371 25.88 -20.15 -3.46
C GLU A 371 27.08 -19.26 -3.80
N ALA A 372 26.86 -17.97 -4.07
CA ALA A 372 27.93 -17.05 -4.36
C ALA A 372 28.90 -16.88 -3.18
N LEU A 373 28.39 -16.76 -1.94
CA LEU A 373 29.24 -16.62 -0.76
C LEU A 373 29.97 -17.92 -0.39
N GLN A 374 29.40 -19.09 -0.69
CA GLN A 374 30.07 -20.38 -0.48
C GLN A 374 31.23 -20.62 -1.47
N ASN A 375 31.24 -19.91 -2.60
CA ASN A 375 32.26 -20.00 -3.63
C ASN A 375 33.36 -18.93 -3.51
N LEU A 376 33.27 -18.04 -2.49
CA LEU A 376 34.34 -17.09 -2.13
C LEU A 376 35.47 -17.81 -1.38
#